data_AF-A0AB34J7G7-F1
#
_entry.id   AF-A0AB34J7G7-F1
#
_cell.length_a   1.000
_cell.length_b   1.000
_cell.length_c   1.000
_cell.angle_alpha   90.00
_cell.angle_beta   90.00
_cell.angle_gamma   90.00
#
_symmetry.space_group_name_H-M   'P 1'
#
loop_
_entity.id
_entity.type
_entity.pdbx_description
1 polymer ?
#
loop_
_entity_poly.entity_id
_entity_poly.type
_entity_poly.pdbx_seq_one_letter_code
_entity_poly.pdbx_strand_id
1 'polypeptide(L)'
;MAEVSARVAVVHSIAALPESCEEGDTVFVDIDETLLVPEPDASEAWARQLAAQLGGGSGWPAACHLWAALQGVCEARACEARATRDALDALRRRGLRVHGLTSRDCRVAEETFRQLAACGLDGIFEQKTLGELARGEGGGAPIWHERGVVYCAGSRKAEGVESFERRGGGGRHGRVVLIDDRLQHVQAVCEALERQGRGFLGLHYVREGADAHGDYALPHSVKLLARALATRRGRAHVLAALDALEGEPARHAHAMPSRRHSLMVASVSFLVGVTVGATALIARGVRRS
;
A
#
# COMPACT_ATOMS: atom_id res chain seq x y z
N MET A 1 -15.57 -29.78 18.19
CA MET A 1 -14.76 -28.77 17.47
C MET A 1 -15.67 -27.57 17.28
N ALA A 2 -15.27 -26.38 17.73
CA ALA A 2 -16.04 -25.17 17.46
C ALA A 2 -16.05 -24.92 15.95
N GLU A 3 -17.21 -24.60 15.39
CA GLU A 3 -17.37 -24.28 13.98
C GLU A 3 -16.56 -23.03 13.65
N VAL A 4 -15.59 -23.15 12.73
CA VAL A 4 -14.77 -22.03 12.28
C VAL A 4 -15.66 -21.20 11.33
N SER A 5 -16.25 -20.14 11.86
CA SER A 5 -17.05 -19.20 11.06
C SER A 5 -16.13 -18.17 10.41
N ALA A 6 -16.21 -18.08 9.09
CA ALA A 6 -15.65 -17.00 8.31
C ALA A 6 -16.81 -16.14 7.78
N ARG A 7 -16.73 -14.83 8.01
CA ARG A 7 -17.79 -13.89 7.63
C ARG A 7 -17.19 -12.61 7.08
N VAL A 8 -17.78 -12.09 6.00
CA VAL A 8 -17.52 -10.75 5.50
C VAL A 8 -18.76 -9.88 5.72
N ALA A 9 -18.57 -8.71 6.31
CA ALA A 9 -19.60 -7.69 6.51
C ALA A 9 -19.15 -6.37 5.87
N VAL A 10 -20.11 -5.57 5.42
CA VAL A 10 -19.85 -4.21 4.94
C VAL A 10 -20.02 -3.25 6.11
N VAL A 11 -19.09 -2.32 6.28
CA VAL A 11 -19.14 -1.26 7.29
C VAL A 11 -18.87 0.10 6.64
N HIS A 12 -19.51 1.14 7.15
CA HIS A 12 -19.39 2.50 6.61
C HIS A 12 -18.57 3.44 7.48
N SER A 13 -18.13 2.96 8.64
CA SER A 13 -17.31 3.70 9.58
C SER A 13 -16.34 2.77 10.29
N ILE A 14 -15.11 3.24 10.49
CA ILE A 14 -14.12 2.58 11.36
C ILE A 14 -14.65 2.41 12.80
N ALA A 15 -15.59 3.24 13.23
CA ALA A 15 -16.22 3.14 14.55
C ALA A 15 -16.96 1.81 14.79
N ALA A 16 -17.24 1.01 13.75
CA ALA A 16 -17.81 -0.32 13.89
C ALA A 16 -16.80 -1.37 14.42
N LEU A 17 -15.49 -1.09 14.37
CA LEU A 17 -14.44 -2.03 14.77
C LEU A 17 -14.60 -2.54 16.22
N PRO A 18 -14.73 -1.67 17.25
CA PRO A 18 -14.81 -2.14 18.63
C PRO A 18 -15.99 -3.09 18.85
N GLU A 19 -17.17 -2.78 18.31
CA GLU A 19 -18.36 -3.62 18.48
C GLU A 19 -18.24 -4.97 17.75
N SER A 20 -17.40 -5.03 16.72
CA SER A 20 -17.16 -6.23 15.91
C SER A 20 -16.07 -7.15 16.46
N CYS A 21 -15.27 -6.70 17.44
CA CYS A 21 -14.14 -7.47 17.97
C CYS A 21 -14.47 -8.13 19.32
N GLU A 22 -13.97 -9.33 19.51
CA GLU A 22 -14.07 -10.12 20.75
C GLU A 22 -12.72 -10.21 21.46
N GLU A 23 -12.72 -10.62 22.74
CA GLU A 23 -11.49 -10.83 23.49
C GLU A 23 -10.61 -11.90 22.83
N GLY A 24 -9.30 -11.61 22.70
CA GLY A 24 -8.35 -12.51 22.06
C GLY A 24 -8.21 -12.35 20.55
N ASP A 25 -9.08 -11.55 19.91
CA ASP A 25 -8.97 -11.24 18.49
C ASP A 25 -7.63 -10.57 18.13
N THR A 26 -7.13 -10.90 16.94
CA THR A 26 -6.00 -10.20 16.31
C THR A 26 -6.55 -9.31 15.22
N VAL A 27 -6.40 -7.99 15.38
CA VAL A 27 -7.00 -7.00 14.47
C VAL A 27 -5.95 -6.50 13.49
N PHE A 28 -6.22 -6.64 12.21
CA PHE A 28 -5.51 -5.98 11.12
C PHE A 28 -6.35 -4.83 10.59
N VAL A 29 -5.71 -3.68 10.44
CA VAL A 29 -6.34 -2.48 9.92
C VAL A 29 -5.54 -2.05 8.72
N ASP A 30 -6.20 -1.98 7.56
CA ASP A 30 -5.57 -1.42 6.39
C ASP A 30 -5.18 0.05 6.61
N ILE A 31 -4.12 0.51 5.96
CA ILE A 31 -3.64 1.89 6.10
C ILE A 31 -4.20 2.80 5.02
N ASP A 32 -3.97 2.49 3.74
CA ASP A 32 -4.33 3.38 2.64
C ASP A 32 -5.84 3.32 2.36
N GLU A 33 -6.50 4.47 2.15
CA GLU A 33 -7.96 4.64 1.99
C GLU A 33 -8.84 4.12 3.16
N THR A 34 -8.22 3.49 4.16
CA THR A 34 -8.87 3.04 5.40
C THR A 34 -8.51 3.94 6.58
N LEU A 35 -7.22 4.11 6.91
CA LEU A 35 -6.75 5.02 7.97
C LEU A 35 -6.25 6.36 7.44
N LEU A 36 -5.61 6.33 6.27
CA LEU A 36 -4.98 7.46 5.62
C LEU A 36 -5.53 7.60 4.20
N VAL A 37 -5.96 8.80 3.84
CA VAL A 37 -6.28 9.16 2.45
C VAL A 37 -5.07 9.91 1.89
N PRO A 38 -4.25 9.28 1.02
CA PRO A 38 -3.13 9.98 0.38
C PRO A 38 -3.63 11.03 -0.61
N GLU A 39 -2.74 11.91 -1.06
CA GLU A 39 -3.01 12.74 -2.25
C GLU A 39 -3.43 11.84 -3.44
N PRO A 40 -4.38 12.28 -4.30
CA PRO A 40 -4.94 11.42 -5.37
C PRO A 40 -3.88 10.77 -6.27
N ASP A 41 -2.82 11.50 -6.61
CA ASP A 41 -1.72 11.00 -7.45
C ASP A 41 -0.78 10.01 -6.74
N ALA A 42 -0.96 9.80 -5.43
CA ALA A 42 -0.27 8.78 -4.64
C ALA A 42 -1.23 7.68 -4.16
N SER A 43 -2.44 7.61 -4.74
CA SER A 43 -3.40 6.54 -4.47
C SER A 43 -3.07 5.27 -5.25
N GLU A 44 -3.59 4.13 -4.78
CA GLU A 44 -3.48 2.88 -5.55
C GLU A 44 -4.31 2.94 -6.85
N ALA A 45 -5.41 3.71 -6.89
CA ALA A 45 -6.20 3.91 -8.11
C ALA A 45 -5.35 4.56 -9.22
N TRP A 46 -4.55 5.58 -8.88
CA TRP A 46 -3.56 6.17 -9.77
C TRP A 46 -2.54 5.13 -10.26
N ALA A 47 -2.00 4.31 -9.35
CA ALA A 47 -1.02 3.28 -9.69
C ALA A 47 -1.59 2.23 -10.68
N ARG A 48 -2.86 1.83 -10.50
CA ARG A 48 -3.54 0.90 -11.41
C ARG A 48 -3.80 1.49 -12.78
N GLN A 49 -4.19 2.76 -12.83
CA GLN A 49 -4.35 3.47 -14.11
C GLN A 49 -3.00 3.56 -14.84
N LEU A 50 -1.91 3.87 -14.14
CA LEU A 50 -0.57 3.89 -14.71
C LEU A 50 -0.16 2.50 -15.21
N ALA A 51 -0.39 1.44 -14.43
CA ALA A 51 -0.08 0.07 -14.85
C ALA A 51 -0.84 -0.31 -16.14
N ALA A 52 -2.14 0.03 -16.23
CA ALA A 52 -2.93 -0.19 -17.44
C ALA A 52 -2.34 0.52 -18.67
N GLN A 53 -1.79 1.72 -18.50
CA GLN A 53 -1.11 2.47 -19.56
C GLN A 53 0.25 1.86 -19.94
N LEU A 54 0.94 1.22 -18.99
CA LEU A 54 2.25 0.59 -19.17
C LEU A 54 2.17 -0.88 -19.64
N GLY A 55 0.99 -1.38 -20.03
CA GLY A 55 0.81 -2.76 -20.52
C GLY A 55 -0.01 -3.67 -19.60
N GLY A 56 -0.73 -3.11 -18.63
CA GLY A 56 -1.59 -3.88 -17.73
C GLY A 56 -0.77 -4.64 -16.68
N GLY A 57 -0.88 -5.97 -16.66
CA GLY A 57 -0.23 -6.82 -15.65
C GLY A 57 1.30 -6.68 -15.65
N SER A 58 1.93 -6.59 -16.83
CA SER A 58 3.38 -6.38 -16.95
C SER A 58 3.83 -4.98 -16.55
N GLY A 59 2.92 -3.99 -16.60
CA GLY A 59 3.18 -2.62 -16.14
C GLY A 59 3.08 -2.44 -14.62
N TRP A 60 2.51 -3.43 -13.92
CA TRP A 60 2.27 -3.34 -12.47
C TRP A 60 3.53 -3.21 -11.61
N PRO A 61 4.63 -3.94 -11.86
CA PRO A 61 5.87 -3.77 -11.09
C PRO A 61 6.43 -2.34 -11.18
N ALA A 62 6.48 -1.78 -12.39
CA ALA A 62 6.93 -0.41 -12.62
C ALA A 62 6.01 0.62 -11.93
N ALA A 63 4.70 0.43 -12.04
CA ALA A 63 3.71 1.28 -11.38
C ALA A 63 3.84 1.22 -9.85
N CYS A 64 4.05 0.03 -9.26
CA CYS A 64 4.30 -0.13 -7.83
C CYS A 64 5.54 0.64 -7.36
N HIS A 65 6.63 0.61 -8.13
CA HIS A 65 7.84 1.36 -7.79
C HIS A 65 7.63 2.87 -7.85
N LEU A 66 6.96 3.38 -8.89
CA LEU A 66 6.62 4.80 -8.97
C LEU A 66 5.66 5.21 -7.86
N TRP A 67 4.64 4.40 -7.59
CA TRP A 67 3.69 4.61 -6.50
C TRP A 67 4.40 4.71 -5.14
N ALA A 68 5.33 3.79 -4.84
CA ALA A 68 6.14 3.86 -3.62
C ALA A 68 7.00 5.15 -3.57
N ALA A 69 7.51 5.63 -4.70
CA ALA A 69 8.24 6.90 -4.76
C ALA A 69 7.33 8.08 -4.36
N LEU A 70 6.09 8.10 -4.85
CA LEU A 70 5.12 9.17 -4.57
C LEU A 70 4.60 9.09 -3.14
N GLN A 71 4.27 7.90 -2.64
CA GLN A 71 3.93 7.69 -1.23
C GLN A 71 5.05 8.12 -0.28
N GLY A 72 6.31 8.06 -0.75
CA GLY A 72 7.49 8.55 -0.07
C GLY A 72 7.53 10.05 0.22
N VAL A 73 6.70 10.85 -0.47
CA VAL A 73 6.77 12.32 -0.42
C VAL A 73 5.42 13.02 -0.37
N CYS A 74 4.33 12.28 -0.55
CA CYS A 74 2.97 12.84 -0.55
C CYS A 74 2.55 13.27 0.86
N GLU A 75 1.50 14.08 0.89
CA GLU A 75 0.73 14.33 2.10
C GLU A 75 -0.41 13.31 2.22
N ALA A 76 -0.83 13.07 3.46
CA ALA A 76 -1.95 12.20 3.78
C ALA A 76 -2.87 12.89 4.78
N ARG A 77 -4.15 12.55 4.74
CA ARG A 77 -5.16 13.00 5.71
C ARG A 77 -5.71 11.80 6.45
N ALA A 78 -6.06 11.99 7.72
CA ALA A 78 -6.72 10.95 8.50
C ALA A 78 -8.10 10.66 7.92
N CYS A 79 -8.40 9.40 7.67
CA CYS A 79 -9.76 8.94 7.40
C CYS A 79 -10.56 8.98 8.70
N GLU A 80 -11.76 9.58 8.69
CA GLU A 80 -12.63 9.74 9.86
C GLU A 80 -11.94 10.28 11.14
N ALA A 81 -10.80 10.98 10.97
CA ALA A 81 -9.89 11.52 11.98
C ALA A 81 -10.15 11.07 13.44
N ARG A 82 -10.98 11.80 14.18
CA ARG A 82 -11.26 11.55 15.59
C ARG A 82 -11.93 10.20 15.84
N ALA A 83 -12.89 9.80 15.01
CA ALA A 83 -13.59 8.51 15.16
C ALA A 83 -12.62 7.34 14.96
N THR A 84 -11.70 7.46 14.01
CA THR A 84 -10.63 6.47 13.81
C THR A 84 -9.75 6.33 15.04
N ARG A 85 -9.26 7.44 15.58
CA ARG A 85 -8.45 7.43 16.81
C ARG A 85 -9.20 6.81 17.98
N ASP A 86 -10.45 7.24 18.20
CA ASP A 86 -11.28 6.78 19.30
C ASP A 86 -11.56 5.27 19.21
N ALA A 87 -11.84 4.75 18.01
CA ALA A 87 -12.06 3.33 17.76
C ALA A 87 -10.82 2.48 18.05
N LEU A 88 -9.65 2.89 17.55
CA LEU A 88 -8.40 2.16 17.75
C LEU A 88 -7.96 2.19 19.22
N ASP A 89 -8.11 3.33 19.91
CA ASP A 89 -7.83 3.40 21.34
C ASP A 89 -8.81 2.56 22.17
N ALA A 90 -10.08 2.43 21.73
CA ALA A 90 -11.04 1.53 22.38
C ALA A 90 -10.63 0.05 22.25
N LEU A 91 -10.14 -0.39 21.08
CA LEU A 91 -9.60 -1.75 20.91
C LEU A 91 -8.41 -2.00 21.85
N ARG A 92 -7.47 -1.04 21.91
CA ARG A 92 -6.27 -1.14 22.76
C ARG A 92 -6.60 -1.17 24.25
N ARG A 93 -7.53 -0.33 24.70
CA ARG A 93 -8.00 -0.34 26.11
C ARG A 93 -8.63 -1.68 26.51
N ARG A 94 -9.17 -2.42 25.55
CA ARG A 94 -9.70 -3.78 25.73
C ARG A 94 -8.61 -4.87 25.67
N GLY A 95 -7.34 -4.50 25.52
CA GLY A 95 -6.23 -5.44 25.42
C GLY A 95 -6.11 -6.14 24.07
N LEU A 96 -6.82 -5.67 23.04
CA LEU A 96 -6.73 -6.24 21.70
C LEU A 96 -5.44 -5.80 21.01
N ARG A 97 -4.91 -6.71 20.20
CA ARG A 97 -3.69 -6.51 19.43
C ARG A 97 -4.06 -5.95 18.07
N VAL A 98 -3.55 -4.75 17.78
CA VAL A 98 -3.87 -3.99 16.57
C VAL A 98 -2.61 -3.86 15.73
N HIS A 99 -2.70 -4.32 14.50
CA HIS A 99 -1.64 -4.30 13.51
C HIS A 99 -2.07 -3.49 12.29
N GLY A 100 -1.14 -2.71 11.74
CA GLY A 100 -1.31 -2.14 10.42
C GLY A 100 -1.07 -3.20 9.36
N LEU A 101 -1.85 -3.17 8.29
CA LEU A 101 -1.62 -3.96 7.10
C LEU A 101 -1.61 -3.01 5.91
N THR A 102 -0.65 -3.12 5.00
CA THR A 102 -0.60 -2.18 3.88
C THR A 102 0.01 -2.80 2.64
N SER A 103 -0.52 -2.40 1.47
CA SER A 103 0.07 -2.71 0.17
C SER A 103 1.34 -1.90 -0.11
N ARG A 104 1.72 -0.97 0.78
CA ARG A 104 2.98 -0.22 0.67
C ARG A 104 4.20 -1.14 0.68
N ASP A 105 5.24 -0.67 0.03
CA ASP A 105 6.57 -1.27 0.09
C ASP A 105 7.22 -1.00 1.46
N CYS A 106 7.92 -1.99 2.02
CA CYS A 106 8.60 -1.84 3.32
C CYS A 106 9.63 -0.71 3.34
N ARG A 107 10.12 -0.30 2.16
CA ARG A 107 10.95 0.88 2.04
C ARG A 107 10.19 2.07 2.62
N VAL A 108 8.95 2.37 2.25
CA VAL A 108 8.27 3.59 2.74
C VAL A 108 7.81 3.51 4.21
N ALA A 109 8.36 2.63 5.05
CA ALA A 109 7.98 2.48 6.45
C ALA A 109 8.12 3.77 7.28
N GLU A 110 9.29 4.40 7.29
CA GLU A 110 9.49 5.65 8.05
C GLU A 110 8.52 6.76 7.62
N GLU A 111 8.25 6.82 6.32
CA GLU A 111 7.31 7.79 5.76
C GLU A 111 5.86 7.47 6.19
N THR A 112 5.49 6.19 6.20
CA THR A 112 4.19 5.72 6.68
C THR A 112 3.98 6.12 8.14
N PHE A 113 4.97 5.91 9.01
CA PHE A 113 4.88 6.34 10.41
C PHE A 113 4.85 7.86 10.56
N ARG A 114 5.60 8.61 9.73
CA ARG A 114 5.52 10.07 9.70
C ARG A 114 4.12 10.55 9.34
N GLN A 115 3.49 9.95 8.32
CA GLN A 115 2.14 10.28 7.88
C GLN A 115 1.08 9.93 8.93
N LEU A 116 1.19 8.75 9.55
CA LEU A 116 0.33 8.35 10.68
C LEU A 116 0.44 9.36 11.83
N ALA A 117 1.67 9.75 12.21
CA ALA A 117 1.88 10.73 13.27
C ALA A 117 1.33 12.12 12.92
N ALA A 118 1.53 12.58 11.68
CA ALA A 118 0.95 13.84 11.19
C ALA A 118 -0.59 13.84 11.23
N CYS A 119 -1.20 12.65 11.16
CA CYS A 119 -2.64 12.42 11.24
C CYS A 119 -3.14 12.16 12.67
N GLY A 120 -2.27 12.24 13.69
CA GLY A 120 -2.64 11.93 15.08
C GLY A 120 -2.95 10.44 15.31
N LEU A 121 -2.37 9.56 14.49
CA LEU A 121 -2.49 8.11 14.56
C LEU A 121 -1.15 7.46 14.98
N ASP A 122 -0.31 8.19 15.70
CA ASP A 122 0.92 7.66 16.29
C ASP A 122 0.61 6.67 17.42
N GLY A 123 1.44 5.64 17.55
CA GLY A 123 1.39 4.69 18.66
C GLY A 123 0.13 3.82 18.74
N ILE A 124 -0.72 3.78 17.71
CA ILE A 124 -1.95 2.96 17.65
C ILE A 124 -1.67 1.47 17.45
N PHE A 125 -0.54 1.12 16.82
CA PHE A 125 -0.16 -0.25 16.56
C PHE A 125 0.77 -0.80 17.64
N GLU A 126 0.89 -2.13 17.69
CA GLU A 126 1.96 -2.76 18.46
C GLU A 126 3.33 -2.21 18.08
N GLN A 127 4.25 -2.11 19.04
CA GLN A 127 5.60 -1.59 18.75
C GLN A 127 6.62 -2.68 18.39
N LYS A 128 6.17 -3.94 18.34
CA LYS A 128 7.03 -5.09 17.99
C LYS A 128 7.47 -5.01 16.53
N THR A 129 8.69 -5.45 16.26
CA THR A 129 9.23 -5.65 14.91
C THR A 129 9.60 -7.12 14.73
N LEU A 130 9.25 -7.70 13.59
CA LEU A 130 9.56 -9.11 13.27
C LEU A 130 10.54 -9.22 12.09
N GLY A 131 10.76 -8.12 11.35
CA GLY A 131 11.63 -8.10 10.19
C GLY A 131 11.00 -8.80 8.98
N GLU A 132 11.81 -9.46 8.17
CA GLU A 132 11.36 -10.19 6.98
C GLU A 132 10.43 -11.36 7.35
N LEU A 133 9.17 -11.28 6.89
CA LEU A 133 8.18 -12.33 7.06
C LEU A 133 8.23 -13.33 5.89
N ALA A 134 8.40 -12.82 4.67
CA ALA A 134 8.52 -13.62 3.45
C ALA A 134 9.40 -12.90 2.42
N ARG A 135 10.11 -13.68 1.60
CA ARG A 135 10.92 -13.16 0.50
C ARG A 135 10.04 -12.55 -0.59
N GLY A 136 10.58 -11.59 -1.33
CA GLY A 136 9.96 -11.12 -2.56
C GLY A 136 10.11 -12.13 -3.69
N GLU A 137 9.05 -12.33 -4.46
CA GLU A 137 9.11 -13.13 -5.70
C GLU A 137 9.61 -12.27 -6.86
N GLY A 138 10.41 -12.86 -7.77
CA GLY A 138 10.82 -12.19 -9.01
C GLY A 138 11.59 -10.87 -8.83
N GLY A 139 12.28 -10.67 -7.70
CA GLY A 139 12.96 -9.41 -7.39
C GLY A 139 12.07 -8.33 -6.78
N GLY A 140 10.80 -8.64 -6.47
CA GLY A 140 9.91 -7.78 -5.70
C GLY A 140 10.43 -7.52 -4.28
N ALA A 141 9.87 -6.50 -3.62
CA ALA A 141 10.19 -6.24 -2.22
C ALA A 141 9.68 -7.38 -1.31
N PRO A 142 10.38 -7.68 -0.20
CA PRO A 142 9.93 -8.68 0.76
C PRO A 142 8.67 -8.22 1.48
N ILE A 143 7.93 -9.20 2.03
CA ILE A 143 6.95 -8.90 3.06
C ILE A 143 7.71 -8.64 4.35
N TRP A 144 7.47 -7.50 4.96
CA TRP A 144 8.22 -7.03 6.12
C TRP A 144 7.28 -6.60 7.23
N HIS A 145 7.65 -6.85 8.47
CA HIS A 145 6.91 -6.35 9.63
C HIS A 145 7.78 -5.47 10.52
N GLU A 146 7.35 -4.24 10.68
CA GLU A 146 8.04 -3.20 11.43
C GLU A 146 7.05 -2.40 12.27
N ARG A 147 7.34 -2.24 13.57
CA ARG A 147 6.54 -1.45 14.52
C ARG A 147 5.02 -1.67 14.36
N GLY A 148 4.64 -2.95 14.35
CA GLY A 148 3.23 -3.38 14.30
C GLY A 148 2.58 -3.29 12.93
N VAL A 149 3.30 -2.92 11.87
CA VAL A 149 2.78 -2.80 10.50
C VAL A 149 3.38 -3.88 9.61
N VAL A 150 2.51 -4.62 8.91
CA VAL A 150 2.89 -5.58 7.87
C VAL A 150 2.84 -4.89 6.50
N TYR A 151 4.01 -4.74 5.88
CA TYR A 151 4.20 -4.19 4.54
C TYR A 151 4.19 -5.33 3.53
N CYS A 152 3.20 -5.34 2.65
CA CYS A 152 2.95 -6.43 1.71
C CYS A 152 3.50 -6.18 0.30
N ALA A 153 3.95 -4.96 -0.01
CA ALA A 153 4.49 -4.61 -1.32
C ALA A 153 3.58 -5.03 -2.49
N GLY A 154 2.43 -4.38 -2.62
CA GLY A 154 1.39 -4.67 -3.61
C GLY A 154 0.27 -5.53 -3.02
N SER A 155 -0.24 -6.47 -3.82
CA SER A 155 -1.46 -7.24 -3.52
C SER A 155 -1.25 -8.46 -2.60
N ARG A 156 -0.16 -8.52 -1.82
CA ARG A 156 0.24 -9.73 -1.05
C ARG A 156 -0.28 -9.72 0.40
N LYS A 157 -1.43 -9.10 0.66
CA LYS A 157 -2.02 -9.00 2.01
C LYS A 157 -2.33 -10.37 2.62
N ALA A 158 -2.88 -11.29 1.84
CA ALA A 158 -3.12 -12.68 2.26
C ALA A 158 -1.83 -13.36 2.74
N GLU A 159 -0.79 -13.38 1.90
CA GLU A 159 0.52 -13.94 2.25
C GLU A 159 1.16 -13.23 3.46
N GLY A 160 0.93 -11.91 3.58
CA GLY A 160 1.39 -11.10 4.70
C GLY A 160 0.81 -11.55 6.04
N VAL A 161 -0.52 -11.69 6.10
CA VAL A 161 -1.23 -12.19 7.28
C VAL A 161 -0.81 -13.63 7.60
N GLU A 162 -0.76 -14.52 6.62
CA GLU A 162 -0.32 -15.91 6.83
C GLU A 162 1.11 -16.00 7.36
N SER A 163 2.03 -15.18 6.83
CA SER A 163 3.43 -15.18 7.26
C SER A 163 3.61 -14.55 8.64
N PHE A 164 2.81 -13.54 8.97
CA PHE A 164 2.77 -12.95 10.30
C PHE A 164 2.27 -13.94 11.36
N GLU A 165 1.15 -14.65 11.09
CA GLU A 165 0.62 -15.69 11.98
C GLU A 165 1.66 -16.80 12.21
N ARG A 166 2.29 -17.31 11.14
CA ARG A 166 3.35 -18.36 11.21
C ARG A 166 4.57 -17.95 12.04
N ARG A 167 4.93 -16.67 12.01
CA ARG A 167 6.06 -16.11 12.79
C ARG A 167 5.71 -15.88 14.27
N GLY A 168 4.51 -16.24 14.71
CA GLY A 168 4.06 -16.05 16.08
C GLY A 168 3.72 -14.59 16.40
N GLY A 169 3.41 -13.78 15.38
CA GLY A 169 2.76 -12.50 15.57
C GLY A 169 1.29 -12.66 15.98
N GLY A 170 0.66 -13.72 15.49
CA GLY A 170 -0.74 -14.07 15.73
C GLY A 170 -1.08 -14.56 17.13
N GLY A 171 -2.35 -14.43 17.48
CA GLY A 171 -2.90 -14.97 18.74
C GLY A 171 -3.44 -16.36 18.51
N ARG A 172 -3.03 -17.32 19.34
CA ARG A 172 -3.44 -18.72 19.15
C ARG A 172 -4.92 -19.00 19.43
N HIS A 173 -5.63 -18.09 20.10
CA HIS A 173 -6.93 -18.40 20.70
C HIS A 173 -8.12 -17.59 20.14
N GLY A 174 -7.90 -16.46 19.48
CA GLY A 174 -8.97 -15.65 18.85
C GLY A 174 -9.04 -15.80 17.33
N ARG A 175 -10.05 -15.14 16.73
CA ARG A 175 -10.15 -14.97 15.27
C ARG A 175 -9.23 -13.86 14.79
N VAL A 176 -9.01 -13.81 13.48
CA VAL A 176 -8.43 -12.66 12.81
C VAL A 176 -9.56 -11.74 12.37
N VAL A 177 -9.47 -10.46 12.73
CA VAL A 177 -10.38 -9.42 12.22
C VAL A 177 -9.60 -8.55 11.25
N LEU A 178 -10.09 -8.36 10.04
CA LEU A 178 -9.50 -7.45 9.05
C LEU A 178 -10.51 -6.39 8.66
N ILE A 179 -10.11 -5.12 8.66
CA ILE A 179 -10.81 -4.03 7.99
C ILE A 179 -9.97 -3.49 6.84
N ASP A 180 -10.58 -3.35 5.67
CA ASP A 180 -9.90 -2.94 4.43
C ASP A 180 -10.92 -2.27 3.50
N ASP A 181 -10.51 -1.22 2.78
CA ASP A 181 -11.38 -0.54 1.81
C ASP A 181 -11.68 -1.43 0.59
N ARG A 182 -10.90 -2.50 0.39
CA ARG A 182 -11.03 -3.36 -0.79
C ARG A 182 -11.55 -4.73 -0.45
N LEU A 183 -12.76 -5.01 -0.94
CA LEU A 183 -13.39 -6.33 -0.83
C LEU A 183 -12.47 -7.47 -1.28
N GLN A 184 -11.72 -7.30 -2.38
CA GLN A 184 -10.80 -8.32 -2.88
C GLN A 184 -9.69 -8.69 -1.87
N HIS A 185 -9.21 -7.72 -1.07
CA HIS A 185 -8.20 -7.99 -0.04
C HIS A 185 -8.83 -8.74 1.13
N VAL A 186 -10.04 -8.32 1.54
CA VAL A 186 -10.81 -9.01 2.58
C VAL A 186 -11.07 -10.47 2.21
N GLN A 187 -11.52 -10.71 0.98
CA GLN A 187 -11.77 -12.06 0.45
C GLN A 187 -10.51 -12.91 0.37
N ALA A 188 -9.42 -12.36 -0.17
CA ALA A 188 -8.15 -13.09 -0.28
C ALA A 188 -7.59 -13.52 1.08
N VAL A 189 -7.72 -12.68 2.12
CA VAL A 189 -7.31 -13.01 3.48
C VAL A 189 -8.27 -14.04 4.11
N CYS A 190 -9.57 -13.91 3.87
CA CYS A 190 -10.59 -14.88 4.30
C CYS A 190 -10.25 -16.29 3.80
N GLU A 191 -10.10 -16.44 2.49
CA GLU A 191 -9.77 -17.72 1.83
C GLU A 191 -8.44 -18.29 2.35
N ALA A 192 -7.46 -17.43 2.61
CA ALA A 192 -6.17 -17.86 3.14
C ALA A 192 -6.26 -18.43 4.56
N LEU A 193 -7.03 -17.78 5.44
CA LEU A 193 -7.21 -18.20 6.82
C LEU A 193 -8.16 -19.39 6.98
N GLU A 194 -9.21 -19.47 6.14
CA GLU A 194 -10.10 -20.63 6.07
C GLU A 194 -9.33 -21.92 5.74
N ARG A 195 -8.40 -21.86 4.76
CA ARG A 195 -7.51 -22.99 4.43
C ARG A 195 -6.66 -23.46 5.61
N GLN A 196 -6.45 -22.61 6.60
CA GLN A 196 -5.69 -22.90 7.83
C GLN A 196 -6.60 -23.26 9.01
N GLY A 197 -7.92 -23.30 8.83
CA GLY A 197 -8.89 -23.51 9.91
C GLY A 197 -8.89 -22.37 10.94
N ARG A 198 -8.52 -21.15 10.53
CA ARG A 198 -8.51 -19.96 11.40
C ARG A 198 -9.81 -19.19 11.25
N GLY A 199 -10.42 -18.84 12.39
CA GLY A 199 -11.62 -17.99 12.41
C GLY A 199 -11.30 -16.62 11.83
N PHE A 200 -12.24 -16.06 11.07
CA PHE A 200 -12.04 -14.80 10.36
C PHE A 200 -13.30 -13.93 10.36
N LEU A 201 -13.12 -12.64 10.60
CA LEU A 201 -14.12 -11.61 10.36
C LEU A 201 -13.53 -10.53 9.45
N GLY A 202 -14.05 -10.44 8.24
CA GLY A 202 -13.74 -9.39 7.29
C GLY A 202 -14.74 -8.24 7.39
N LEU A 203 -14.25 -7.02 7.49
CA LEU A 203 -15.02 -5.79 7.44
C LEU A 203 -14.61 -5.02 6.18
N HIS A 204 -15.42 -5.11 5.13
CA HIS A 204 -15.23 -4.31 3.93
C HIS A 204 -15.68 -2.88 4.21
N TYR A 205 -14.70 -1.99 4.32
CA TYR A 205 -14.90 -0.59 4.65
C TYR A 205 -15.31 0.20 3.41
N VAL A 206 -16.49 0.81 3.44
CA VAL A 206 -17.01 1.64 2.35
C VAL A 206 -17.25 3.05 2.88
N ARG A 207 -16.27 3.92 2.65
CA ARG A 207 -16.31 5.32 3.09
C ARG A 207 -17.47 6.08 2.44
N GLU A 208 -18.36 6.63 3.26
CA GLU A 208 -19.41 7.54 2.80
C GLU A 208 -18.80 8.81 2.20
N GLY A 209 -19.30 9.23 1.03
CA GLY A 209 -18.80 10.43 0.35
C GLY A 209 -17.35 10.32 -0.14
N ALA A 210 -16.84 9.10 -0.37
CA ALA A 210 -15.63 8.93 -1.17
C ALA A 210 -15.88 9.50 -2.56
N ASP A 211 -15.43 10.74 -2.78
CA ASP A 211 -15.50 11.40 -4.07
C ASP A 211 -14.96 10.44 -5.14
N ALA A 212 -15.72 10.25 -6.23
CA ALA A 212 -15.20 9.61 -7.41
C ALA A 212 -13.90 10.34 -7.77
N HIS A 213 -12.75 9.64 -7.69
CA HIS A 213 -11.43 10.24 -7.90
C HIS A 213 -11.50 11.09 -9.17
N GLY A 214 -11.52 12.41 -9.00
CA GLY A 214 -11.61 13.36 -10.10
C GLY A 214 -10.39 13.23 -11.00
N ASP A 215 -10.53 13.69 -12.25
CA ASP A 215 -9.46 13.66 -13.25
C ASP A 215 -8.09 13.98 -12.64
N TYR A 216 -7.19 12.99 -12.67
CA TYR A 216 -5.82 13.14 -12.16
C TYR A 216 -5.11 14.22 -12.97
N ALA A 217 -4.98 15.41 -12.39
CA ALA A 217 -4.36 16.53 -13.06
C ALA A 217 -2.85 16.26 -13.20
N LEU A 218 -2.41 15.93 -14.42
CA LEU A 218 -1.01 15.79 -14.83
C LEU A 218 -0.02 16.77 -14.17
N PRO A 219 -0.34 18.07 -13.94
CA PRO A 219 0.58 18.98 -13.25
C PRO A 219 0.96 18.60 -11.82
N HIS A 220 0.13 17.83 -11.09
CA HIS A 220 0.37 17.53 -9.68
C HIS A 220 1.26 16.29 -9.49
N SER A 221 1.00 15.20 -10.22
CA SER A 221 1.87 14.02 -10.27
C SER A 221 3.32 14.35 -10.70
N VAL A 222 3.50 15.31 -11.62
CA VAL A 222 4.83 15.82 -12.00
C VAL A 222 5.54 16.49 -10.82
N LYS A 223 4.83 17.29 -10.02
CA LYS A 223 5.40 17.93 -8.82
C LYS A 223 5.80 16.90 -7.77
N LEU A 224 4.96 15.89 -7.53
CA LEU A 224 5.28 14.81 -6.60
C LEU A 224 6.48 13.99 -7.10
N LEU A 225 6.56 13.70 -8.40
CA LEU A 225 7.71 13.01 -8.97
C LEU A 225 8.99 13.84 -8.82
N ALA A 226 8.93 15.15 -9.05
CA ALA A 226 10.06 16.05 -8.83
C ALA A 226 10.52 16.04 -7.36
N ARG A 227 9.58 16.07 -6.40
CA ARG A 227 9.87 15.92 -4.96
C ARG A 227 10.51 14.56 -4.66
N ALA A 228 9.98 13.48 -5.22
CA ALA A 228 10.53 12.13 -5.05
C ALA A 228 11.98 12.06 -5.57
N LEU A 229 12.24 12.60 -6.77
CA LEU A 229 13.57 12.67 -7.38
C LEU A 229 14.57 13.54 -6.60
N ALA A 230 14.11 14.50 -5.79
CA ALA A 230 14.96 15.26 -4.90
C ALA A 230 15.55 14.39 -3.76
N THR A 231 14.87 13.30 -3.39
CA THR A 231 15.32 12.39 -2.32
C THR A 231 16.15 11.22 -2.87
N ARG A 232 17.11 10.71 -2.08
CA ARG A 232 17.89 9.51 -2.48
C ARG A 232 16.99 8.28 -2.67
N ARG A 233 15.98 8.14 -1.82
CA ARG A 233 15.05 7.01 -1.81
C ARG A 233 14.12 7.04 -3.02
N GLY A 234 13.48 8.18 -3.29
CA GLY A 234 12.60 8.33 -4.44
C GLY A 234 13.35 8.09 -5.75
N ARG A 235 14.60 8.56 -5.89
CA ARG A 235 15.46 8.20 -7.04
C ARG A 235 15.66 6.69 -7.19
N ALA A 236 15.91 5.96 -6.10
CA ALA A 236 16.08 4.51 -6.16
C ALA A 236 14.80 3.80 -6.62
N HIS A 237 13.62 4.24 -6.18
CA HIS A 237 12.34 3.72 -6.65
C HIS A 237 12.09 4.04 -8.14
N VAL A 238 12.39 5.26 -8.59
CA VAL A 238 12.25 5.63 -10.00
C VAL A 238 13.18 4.79 -10.88
N LEU A 239 14.44 4.56 -10.47
CA LEU A 239 15.36 3.69 -11.20
C LEU A 239 14.84 2.25 -11.26
N ALA A 240 14.37 1.69 -10.14
CA ALA A 240 13.77 0.35 -10.13
C ALA A 240 12.54 0.24 -11.04
N ALA A 241 11.75 1.31 -11.18
CA ALA A 241 10.64 1.35 -12.12
C ALA A 241 11.12 1.28 -13.59
N LEU A 242 12.22 1.97 -13.92
CA LEU A 242 12.83 1.91 -15.25
C LEU A 242 13.41 0.53 -15.53
N ASP A 243 14.14 -0.05 -14.57
CA ASP A 243 14.68 -1.41 -14.68
C ASP A 243 13.56 -2.43 -14.90
N ALA A 244 12.42 -2.28 -14.23
CA ALA A 244 11.25 -3.14 -14.42
C ALA A 244 10.63 -3.02 -15.82
N LEU A 245 10.67 -1.83 -16.43
CA LEU A 245 10.21 -1.62 -17.81
C LEU A 245 11.18 -2.18 -18.84
N GLU A 246 12.48 -2.17 -18.55
CA GLU A 246 13.54 -2.71 -19.44
C GLU A 246 13.70 -4.22 -19.32
N GLY A 247 13.46 -4.78 -18.13
CA GLY A 247 13.65 -6.19 -17.79
C GLY A 247 12.54 -7.12 -18.27
N GLU A 248 11.39 -6.59 -18.74
CA GLU A 248 10.38 -7.36 -19.45
C GLU A 248 10.94 -7.75 -20.83
N PRO A 249 11.32 -9.03 -21.08
CA PRO A 249 11.80 -9.42 -22.38
C PRO A 249 10.71 -9.11 -23.40
N ALA A 250 11.09 -8.58 -24.56
CA ALA A 250 10.27 -8.18 -25.71
C ALA A 250 9.38 -9.30 -26.32
N ARG A 251 8.68 -10.07 -25.49
CA ARG A 251 7.77 -11.18 -25.85
C ARG A 251 6.41 -10.68 -26.34
N HIS A 252 6.14 -9.37 -26.23
CA HIS A 252 4.91 -8.74 -26.70
C HIS A 252 5.12 -7.87 -27.95
N ALA A 253 6.30 -7.93 -28.60
CA ALA A 253 6.57 -7.22 -29.85
C ALA A 253 5.75 -7.72 -31.07
N HIS A 254 4.86 -8.69 -30.88
CA HIS A 254 3.98 -9.21 -31.92
C HIS A 254 2.50 -9.19 -31.50
N ALA A 255 1.98 -8.03 -31.14
CA ALA A 255 0.61 -7.61 -31.49
C ALA A 255 0.33 -6.21 -30.92
N MET A 256 0.42 -5.18 -31.75
CA MET A 256 -0.55 -4.07 -31.86
C MET A 256 0.06 -2.85 -32.58
N PRO A 257 -0.57 -2.34 -33.65
CA PRO A 257 -0.26 -1.04 -34.21
C PRO A 257 -1.20 0.03 -33.64
N SER A 258 -0.68 1.06 -32.96
CA SER A 258 -1.33 2.38 -33.01
C SER A 258 -0.33 3.50 -32.68
N ARG A 259 -0.38 4.59 -33.48
CA ARG A 259 0.43 5.81 -33.31
C ARG A 259 0.30 6.46 -31.92
N ARG A 260 -0.72 6.10 -31.13
CA ARG A 260 -0.93 6.59 -29.75
C ARG A 260 0.09 6.03 -28.76
N HIS A 261 0.54 4.79 -28.95
CA HIS A 261 1.51 4.14 -28.05
C HIS A 261 2.90 4.80 -28.17
N SER A 262 3.34 5.13 -29.39
CA SER A 262 4.61 5.84 -29.62
C SER A 262 4.61 7.27 -29.08
N LEU A 263 3.49 8.00 -29.19
CA LEU A 263 3.35 9.35 -28.62
C LEU A 263 3.33 9.33 -27.09
N MET A 264 2.77 8.29 -26.47
CA MET A 264 2.67 8.17 -25.02
C MET A 264 3.97 7.66 -24.38
N VAL A 265 4.63 6.66 -24.97
CA VAL A 265 5.99 6.27 -24.58
C VAL A 265 6.96 7.42 -24.82
N ALA A 266 6.81 8.18 -25.91
CA ALA A 266 7.56 9.42 -26.10
C ALA A 266 7.18 10.47 -25.05
N SER A 267 5.93 10.57 -24.59
CA SER A 267 5.52 11.56 -23.57
C SER A 267 5.96 11.18 -22.17
N VAL A 268 5.96 9.89 -21.79
CA VAL A 268 6.53 9.39 -20.53
C VAL A 268 8.05 9.41 -20.60
N SER A 269 8.66 9.01 -21.71
CA SER A 269 10.11 9.16 -21.95
C SER A 269 10.52 10.62 -22.10
N PHE A 270 9.62 11.53 -22.46
CA PHE A 270 9.84 12.97 -22.47
C PHE A 270 9.57 13.57 -21.09
N LEU A 271 8.59 13.11 -20.32
CA LEU A 271 8.39 13.53 -18.94
C LEU A 271 9.57 13.07 -18.09
N VAL A 272 9.86 11.77 -18.13
CA VAL A 272 11.01 11.14 -17.49
C VAL A 272 12.29 11.67 -18.10
N GLY A 273 12.43 11.81 -19.42
CA GLY A 273 13.65 12.29 -20.07
C GLY A 273 13.91 13.79 -19.93
N VAL A 274 12.90 14.65 -19.88
CA VAL A 274 13.02 16.07 -19.55
C VAL A 274 13.32 16.23 -18.06
N THR A 275 12.69 15.44 -17.19
CA THR A 275 12.96 15.50 -15.75
C THR A 275 14.33 14.92 -15.41
N VAL A 276 14.71 13.78 -15.97
CA VAL A 276 16.03 13.13 -15.82
C VAL A 276 17.12 13.94 -16.52
N GLY A 277 16.86 14.50 -17.71
CA GLY A 277 17.77 15.38 -18.43
C GLY A 277 18.06 16.69 -17.68
N ALA A 278 17.03 17.30 -17.09
CA ALA A 278 17.19 18.45 -16.20
C ALA A 278 17.97 18.09 -14.92
N THR A 279 17.72 16.91 -14.35
CA THR A 279 18.42 16.43 -13.15
C THR A 279 19.90 16.10 -13.44
N ALA A 280 20.21 15.55 -14.62
CA ALA A 280 21.59 15.28 -15.06
C ALA A 280 22.40 16.57 -15.31
N LEU A 281 21.74 17.64 -15.77
CA LEU A 281 22.34 18.98 -15.89
C LEU A 281 22.63 19.61 -14.53
N ILE A 282 21.72 19.50 -13.57
CA ILE A 282 21.91 20.00 -12.19
C ILE A 282 23.03 19.21 -11.49
N ALA A 283 23.07 17.88 -11.62
CA ALA A 283 24.11 17.04 -11.02
C ALA A 283 25.51 17.29 -11.60
N ARG A 284 25.62 17.73 -12.86
CA ARG A 284 26.89 18.15 -13.49
C ARG A 284 27.32 19.57 -13.10
N GLY A 285 26.38 20.45 -12.75
CA GLY A 285 26.66 21.80 -12.26
C GLY A 285 27.27 21.81 -10.84
N VAL A 286 26.76 20.98 -9.93
CA VAL A 286 27.21 20.92 -8.52
C VAL A 286 28.63 20.36 -8.34
N ARG A 287 29.17 19.61 -9.32
CA ARG A 287 30.57 19.13 -9.27
C ARG A 287 31.61 20.14 -9.79
N ARG A 288 31.18 21.33 -10.23
CA ARG A 288 32.06 22.38 -10.78
C ARG A 288 32.11 23.65 -9.91
N SER A 289 31.60 23.57 -8.69
CA SER A 289 31.68 24.58 -7.63
C SER A 289 32.23 23.92 -6.38
#